data_AF-A0A9J7KQD4-F1
#
_entry.id   AF-A0A9J7KQD4-F1
#
_cell.length_a   1.000
_cell.length_b   1.000
_cell.length_c   1.000
_cell.angle_alpha   90.00
_cell.angle_beta   90.00
_cell.angle_gamma   90.00
#
_symmetry.space_group_name_H-M   'P 1'
#
loop_
_entity.id
_entity.type
_entity.pdbx_description
1 polymer ?
#
loop_
_entity_poly.entity_id
_entity_poly.type
_entity_poly.pdbx_seq_one_letter_code
_entity_poly.pdbx_strand_id
1 'polypeptide(L)'
;MGTGVTGQDPCMPSNYIELNEPWRNVQQTNDGTQNMCDNGFAGEWYRFTGAAGEAMPTQAPPSVHRCGTDAPMWMNGQHPTLADGEVSRQACAFWGSNTCRWDTTIQVRACSGGYFVYKLPATPVCSLVYCGAGAMSVDGGWSDWGSWSACSVTCGVGEQTRDRTCTNPAPANGGADCDGLAQETQACDTGVSCAVDGGWSDWGPWSDCSVTCGVGEQTRDRTCTNPAPAHGGADCDGPDQESQDCDTGVSCPDCSDLYPGLSPARTFRRYQDHCFWASARINGRLDYRAARQECESNGGTLALIKDPGVQEFINNHLKNGRGKRPWKYWIGLDDMNTEGEFMWNDGTPLGSYRNFRSDSAHVDMDCVVLRRTRRQSHWDPMDCGVSLPFICQFDYNVNQ
;
A
#
# COMPACT_ATOMS: atom_id res chain seq x y z
N MET A 1 -31.28 21.60 63.81
CA MET A 1 -31.10 23.04 63.56
C MET A 1 -30.96 23.18 62.06
N GLY A 2 -32.07 23.34 61.33
CA GLY A 2 -32.48 24.60 60.70
C GLY A 2 -32.01 24.56 59.23
N THR A 3 -32.80 24.80 58.18
CA THR A 3 -34.05 25.54 58.00
C THR A 3 -34.71 25.04 56.70
N GLY A 4 -36.04 24.89 56.69
CA GLY A 4 -36.79 24.65 55.45
C GLY A 4 -36.73 25.86 54.51
N VAL A 5 -36.70 25.59 53.21
CA VAL A 5 -37.10 26.55 52.17
C VAL A 5 -38.09 25.83 51.27
N THR A 6 -39.37 25.92 51.61
CA THR A 6 -40.46 25.63 50.66
C THR A 6 -40.57 26.82 49.71
N GLY A 7 -39.63 26.92 48.77
CA GLY A 7 -39.77 27.77 47.59
C GLY A 7 -40.24 26.90 46.44
N GLN A 8 -41.47 27.10 45.97
CA GLN A 8 -41.98 26.41 44.78
C GLN A 8 -41.11 26.75 43.57
N ASP A 9 -40.77 25.75 42.74
CA ASP A 9 -39.93 25.96 41.55
C ASP A 9 -40.64 26.87 40.54
N PRO A 10 -40.18 28.11 40.28
CA PRO A 10 -40.83 29.04 39.36
C PRO A 10 -40.82 28.58 37.91
N CYS A 11 -40.08 27.53 37.55
CA CYS A 11 -40.12 26.92 36.22
C CYS A 11 -41.26 25.91 36.03
N MET A 12 -42.15 25.73 37.01
CA MET A 12 -43.33 24.88 36.85
C MET A 12 -44.53 25.72 36.39
N PRO A 13 -45.35 25.25 35.43
CA PRO A 13 -46.49 26.01 34.89
C PRO A 13 -47.52 26.51 35.92
N SER A 14 -47.61 25.86 37.09
CA SER A 14 -48.49 26.29 38.18
C SER A 14 -47.96 27.47 38.99
N ASN A 15 -46.70 27.86 38.78
CA ASN A 15 -45.95 28.78 39.64
C ASN A 15 -45.56 30.08 38.92
N TYR A 16 -46.04 30.30 37.70
CA TYR A 16 -45.89 31.56 36.99
C TYR A 16 -47.19 31.96 36.30
N ILE A 17 -47.33 33.26 36.02
CA ILE A 17 -48.45 33.85 35.26
C ILE A 17 -47.97 34.12 33.83
N GLU A 18 -48.73 33.69 32.84
CA GLU A 18 -48.40 33.95 31.44
C GLU A 18 -48.77 35.37 31.03
N LEU A 19 -47.81 36.04 30.38
CA LEU A 19 -47.95 37.33 29.74
C LEU A 19 -47.98 37.08 28.23
N ASN A 20 -49.17 37.01 27.65
CA ASN A 20 -49.38 36.62 26.25
C ASN A 20 -50.10 37.68 25.42
N GLU A 21 -50.36 38.84 26.02
CA GLU A 21 -51.15 39.87 25.39
C GLU A 21 -50.39 40.49 24.20
N PRO A 22 -50.98 40.56 22.99
CA PRO A 22 -50.27 41.01 21.80
C PRO A 22 -49.63 42.39 21.94
N TRP A 23 -50.33 43.32 22.62
CA TRP A 23 -49.86 44.69 22.85
C TRP A 23 -48.57 44.75 23.65
N ARG A 24 -48.19 43.70 24.40
CA ARG A 24 -46.99 43.66 25.23
C ARG A 24 -45.71 43.48 24.42
N ASN A 25 -45.82 43.07 23.16
CA ASN A 25 -44.66 42.90 22.28
C ASN A 25 -44.03 44.26 21.96
N VAL A 26 -42.70 44.34 22.02
CA VAL A 26 -41.90 45.55 21.81
C VAL A 26 -42.08 46.18 20.43
N GLN A 27 -42.58 45.41 19.45
CA GLN A 27 -42.90 45.92 18.12
C GLN A 27 -44.27 46.62 18.04
N GLN A 28 -45.15 46.41 19.02
CA GLN A 28 -46.46 47.08 19.06
C GLN A 28 -46.32 48.49 19.61
N THR A 29 -47.07 49.42 19.03
CA THR A 29 -47.08 50.84 19.38
C THR A 29 -48.29 51.20 20.23
N ASN A 30 -48.17 52.19 21.11
CA ASN A 30 -49.33 52.80 21.77
C ASN A 30 -50.02 53.77 20.78
N ASP A 31 -51.26 53.49 20.41
CA ASP A 31 -52.06 54.31 19.49
C ASP A 31 -52.84 55.45 20.19
N GLY A 32 -52.66 55.59 21.50
CA GLY A 32 -53.26 56.65 22.33
C GLY A 32 -54.70 56.38 22.74
N THR A 33 -55.26 55.20 22.43
CA THR A 33 -56.62 54.82 22.82
C THR A 33 -56.71 54.31 24.26
N GLN A 34 -55.66 53.66 24.76
CA GLN A 34 -55.55 53.19 26.14
C GLN A 34 -54.07 53.03 26.53
N ASN A 35 -53.66 53.61 27.65
CA ASN A 35 -52.31 53.44 28.19
C ASN A 35 -52.27 52.20 29.09
N MET A 36 -51.62 51.13 28.64
CA MET A 36 -51.48 49.90 29.43
C MET A 36 -50.42 50.09 30.51
N CYS A 37 -50.57 49.39 31.63
CA CYS A 37 -49.62 49.47 32.74
C CYS A 37 -49.61 48.21 33.61
N ASP A 38 -48.44 47.93 34.20
CA ASP A 38 -48.20 46.78 35.08
C ASP A 38 -48.13 47.19 36.57
N ASN A 39 -48.77 48.31 36.96
CA ASN A 39 -48.78 48.80 38.34
C ASN A 39 -49.60 47.91 39.30
N GLY A 40 -50.40 46.98 38.76
CA GLY A 40 -51.14 45.97 39.50
C GLY A 40 -50.39 44.66 39.75
N PHE A 41 -49.13 44.52 39.29
CA PHE A 41 -48.37 43.28 39.49
C PHE A 41 -48.07 43.04 40.96
N ALA A 42 -48.30 41.81 41.43
CA ALA A 42 -48.11 41.44 42.84
C ALA A 42 -46.64 41.10 43.18
N GLY A 43 -45.71 41.19 42.23
CA GLY A 43 -44.34 40.71 42.44
C GLY A 43 -44.17 39.19 42.28
N GLU A 44 -45.09 38.55 41.56
CA GLU A 44 -45.09 37.12 41.26
C GLU A 44 -44.11 36.77 40.13
N TRP A 45 -43.99 35.49 39.82
CA TRP A 45 -43.27 35.02 38.64
C TRP A 45 -44.15 35.11 37.40
N TYR A 46 -43.57 35.60 36.32
CA TYR A 46 -44.23 35.79 35.03
C TYR A 46 -43.41 35.16 33.91
N ARG A 47 -44.09 34.74 32.84
CA ARG A 47 -43.47 34.20 31.63
C ARG A 47 -44.09 34.87 30.41
N PHE A 48 -43.25 35.45 29.54
CA PHE A 48 -43.71 35.91 28.24
C PHE A 48 -43.97 34.71 27.32
N THR A 49 -45.16 34.68 26.71
CA THR A 49 -45.54 33.64 25.75
C THR A 49 -46.33 34.21 24.58
N GLY A 50 -46.46 33.43 23.50
CA GLY A 50 -47.35 33.75 22.39
C GLY A 50 -47.05 35.11 21.73
N ALA A 51 -48.09 35.91 21.51
CA ALA A 51 -47.98 37.17 20.76
C ALA A 51 -47.15 38.25 21.48
N ALA A 52 -47.07 38.19 22.81
CA ALA A 52 -46.24 39.11 23.60
C ALA A 52 -44.74 38.92 23.34
N GLY A 53 -44.32 37.77 22.81
CA GLY A 53 -42.93 37.34 22.71
C GLY A 53 -42.60 36.26 23.74
N GLU A 54 -41.33 35.86 23.81
CA GLU A 54 -40.87 34.73 24.64
C GLU A 54 -39.95 35.18 25.79
N ALA A 55 -39.47 36.42 25.73
CA ALA A 55 -38.54 36.97 26.70
C ALA A 55 -38.65 38.48 26.81
N MET A 56 -38.15 39.05 27.89
CA MET A 56 -38.00 40.49 28.04
C MET A 56 -36.85 40.96 27.14
N PRO A 57 -36.97 42.06 26.37
CA PRO A 57 -35.88 42.52 25.52
C PRO A 57 -34.67 42.92 26.37
N THR A 58 -33.47 42.49 25.97
CA THR A 58 -32.19 42.84 26.63
C THR A 58 -31.55 44.11 26.07
N GLN A 59 -32.19 44.70 25.06
CA GLN A 59 -31.83 45.97 24.45
C GLN A 59 -32.98 46.96 24.62
N ALA A 60 -32.65 48.24 24.69
CA ALA A 60 -33.65 49.30 24.80
C ALA A 60 -34.66 49.23 23.65
N PRO A 61 -35.96 49.44 23.90
CA PRO A 61 -36.96 49.58 22.86
C PRO A 61 -36.56 50.67 21.87
N PRO A 62 -36.95 50.57 20.58
CA PRO A 62 -36.48 51.49 19.54
C PRO A 62 -36.94 52.93 19.75
N SER A 63 -38.05 53.15 20.48
CA SER A 63 -38.49 54.46 20.94
C SER A 63 -39.42 54.31 22.14
N VAL A 64 -39.80 55.43 22.74
CA VAL A 64 -41.00 55.54 23.60
C VAL A 64 -42.28 55.09 22.86
N HIS A 65 -43.38 54.91 23.59
CA HIS A 65 -44.68 54.46 23.02
C HIS A 65 -44.62 53.06 22.39
N ARG A 66 -44.02 52.09 23.08
CA ARG A 66 -43.99 50.68 22.69
C ARG A 66 -44.68 49.83 23.73
N CYS A 67 -45.02 48.60 23.36
CA CYS A 67 -45.59 47.61 24.27
C CYS A 67 -46.93 48.09 24.88
N GLY A 68 -47.70 48.88 24.10
CA GLY A 68 -48.99 49.43 24.53
C GLY A 68 -48.91 50.48 25.64
N THR A 69 -47.73 51.03 25.93
CA THR A 69 -47.53 52.01 27.02
C THR A 69 -46.67 53.19 26.57
N ASP A 70 -46.67 54.30 27.31
CA ASP A 70 -45.82 55.44 27.00
C ASP A 70 -44.33 55.22 27.35
N ALA A 71 -44.05 54.55 28.48
CA ALA A 71 -42.70 54.25 28.95
C ALA A 71 -42.41 52.73 28.95
N PRO A 72 -41.99 52.17 27.80
CA PRO A 72 -41.72 50.74 27.69
C PRO A 72 -40.52 50.33 28.55
N MET A 73 -40.63 49.19 29.26
CA MET A 73 -39.57 48.65 30.09
C MET A 73 -38.86 47.45 29.44
N TRP A 74 -37.54 47.44 29.55
CA TRP A 74 -36.63 46.42 29.02
C TRP A 74 -35.61 46.00 30.08
N MET A 75 -34.97 44.85 29.91
CA MET A 75 -34.01 44.32 30.87
C MET A 75 -32.58 44.75 30.51
N ASN A 76 -31.91 45.44 31.42
CA ASN A 76 -30.50 45.77 31.28
C ASN A 76 -29.64 44.58 31.72
N GLY A 77 -29.05 43.90 30.73
CA GLY A 77 -28.19 42.72 30.91
C GLY A 77 -28.68 41.51 30.12
N GLN A 78 -27.84 40.48 30.03
CA GLN A 78 -28.18 39.23 29.33
C GLN A 78 -29.05 38.33 30.21
N HIS A 79 -29.89 37.51 29.55
CA HIS A 79 -30.62 36.43 30.22
C HIS A 79 -29.63 35.43 30.85
N PRO A 80 -29.96 34.83 32.01
CA PRO A 80 -29.15 33.78 32.62
C PRO A 80 -29.10 32.52 31.77
N THR A 81 -28.08 31.70 31.98
CA THR A 81 -28.06 30.28 31.56
C THR A 81 -28.66 29.39 32.66
N LEU A 82 -28.88 28.10 32.37
CA LEU A 82 -29.33 27.13 33.38
C LEU A 82 -28.37 27.02 34.58
N ALA A 83 -27.07 27.23 34.34
CA ALA A 83 -26.04 27.14 35.37
C ALA A 83 -26.03 28.35 36.32
N ASP A 84 -26.46 29.52 35.84
CA ASP A 84 -26.47 30.75 36.63
C ASP A 84 -27.57 30.75 37.70
N GLY A 85 -28.60 29.90 37.55
CA GLY A 85 -29.72 29.83 38.48
C GLY A 85 -30.60 31.09 38.43
N GLU A 86 -31.12 31.50 39.59
CA GLU A 86 -31.85 32.75 39.75
C GLU A 86 -30.88 33.92 39.88
N VAL A 87 -31.01 34.91 38.99
CA VAL A 87 -30.12 36.08 38.95
C VAL A 87 -30.91 37.38 39.07
N SER A 88 -30.32 38.37 39.74
CA SER A 88 -30.86 39.72 39.77
C SER A 88 -30.47 40.50 38.50
N ARG A 89 -31.41 41.26 37.96
CA ARG A 89 -31.23 42.16 36.80
C ARG A 89 -31.94 43.48 37.04
N GLN A 90 -31.56 44.51 36.30
CA GLN A 90 -32.21 45.81 36.34
C GLN A 90 -33.18 45.92 35.17
N ALA A 91 -34.44 46.25 35.43
CA ALA A 91 -35.41 46.62 34.40
C ALA A 91 -35.47 48.14 34.28
N CYS A 92 -35.30 48.66 33.07
CA CYS A 92 -35.18 50.07 32.74
C CYS A 92 -36.40 50.56 31.97
N ALA A 93 -36.99 51.67 32.37
CA ALA A 93 -38.07 52.35 31.64
C ALA A 93 -37.51 53.42 30.70
N PHE A 94 -37.88 53.34 29.41
CA PHE A 94 -37.50 54.35 28.42
C PHE A 94 -38.48 55.53 28.47
N TRP A 95 -37.99 56.72 28.78
CA TRP A 95 -38.76 57.97 28.67
C TRP A 95 -37.96 59.12 28.06
N GLY A 96 -38.60 59.90 27.17
CA GLY A 96 -37.96 61.00 26.46
C GLY A 96 -36.79 60.50 25.62
N SER A 97 -35.57 60.95 25.95
CA SER A 97 -34.31 60.49 25.34
C SER A 97 -33.49 59.57 26.24
N ASN A 98 -33.96 59.26 27.46
CA ASN A 98 -33.23 58.40 28.39
C ASN A 98 -33.88 57.01 28.41
N THR A 99 -33.13 56.01 27.94
CA THR A 99 -33.57 54.61 27.84
C THR A 99 -33.68 53.91 29.20
N CYS A 100 -33.14 54.49 30.27
CA CYS A 100 -33.28 54.03 31.65
C CYS A 100 -33.54 55.23 32.56
N ARG A 101 -34.67 55.91 32.36
CA ARG A 101 -35.05 57.09 33.16
C ARG A 101 -35.45 56.70 34.58
N TRP A 102 -36.11 55.55 34.70
CA TRP A 102 -36.45 54.90 35.94
C TRP A 102 -36.07 53.43 35.83
N ASP A 103 -35.80 52.82 36.96
CA ASP A 103 -35.40 51.44 37.01
C ASP A 103 -35.94 50.73 38.25
N THR A 104 -35.93 49.40 38.18
CA THR A 104 -36.25 48.52 39.29
C THR A 104 -35.46 47.22 39.19
N THR A 105 -35.25 46.55 40.31
CA THR A 105 -34.59 45.24 40.32
C THR A 105 -35.62 44.14 40.10
N ILE A 106 -35.31 43.22 39.19
CA ILE A 106 -36.10 42.01 38.89
C ILE A 106 -35.24 40.76 39.16
N GLN A 107 -35.89 39.61 39.38
CA GLN A 107 -35.22 38.31 39.36
C GLN A 107 -35.54 37.58 38.07
N VAL A 108 -34.58 36.87 37.51
CA VAL A 108 -34.73 36.13 36.25
C VAL A 108 -34.12 34.75 36.42
N ARG A 109 -34.79 33.73 35.88
CA ARG A 109 -34.28 32.36 35.89
C ARG A 109 -34.51 31.69 34.54
N ALA A 110 -33.49 30.97 34.06
CA ALA A 110 -33.61 30.12 32.89
C ALA A 110 -34.20 28.75 33.27
N CYS A 111 -35.11 28.25 32.44
CA CYS A 111 -35.78 26.96 32.64
C CYS A 111 -35.35 25.95 31.57
N SER A 112 -35.31 24.66 31.92
CA SER A 112 -34.79 23.58 31.06
C SER A 112 -35.53 23.42 29.73
N GLY A 113 -36.76 23.95 29.62
CA GLY A 113 -37.52 24.02 28.37
C GLY A 113 -37.14 25.15 27.42
N GLY A 114 -36.01 25.84 27.65
CA GLY A 114 -35.52 26.90 26.76
C GLY A 114 -36.26 28.24 26.89
N TYR A 115 -36.86 28.52 28.05
CA TYR A 115 -37.59 29.77 28.32
C TYR A 115 -37.16 30.40 29.64
N PHE A 116 -37.61 31.63 29.87
CA PHE A 116 -37.28 32.40 31.06
C PHE A 116 -38.52 32.75 31.87
N VAL A 117 -38.35 32.80 33.19
CA VAL A 117 -39.33 33.33 34.12
C VAL A 117 -38.77 34.54 34.84
N TYR A 118 -39.62 35.52 35.09
CA TYR A 118 -39.26 36.83 35.61
C TYR A 118 -40.09 37.16 36.84
N LYS A 119 -39.44 37.49 37.95
CA LYS A 119 -40.12 38.01 39.13
C LYS A 119 -40.24 39.52 38.99
N LEU A 120 -41.41 40.00 38.60
CA LEU A 120 -41.65 41.38 38.18
C LEU A 120 -42.46 42.15 39.22
N PRO A 121 -41.91 43.19 39.88
CA PRO A 121 -42.66 44.01 40.81
C PRO A 121 -43.65 44.94 40.10
N ALA A 122 -44.67 45.41 40.81
CA ALA A 122 -45.55 46.50 40.37
C ALA A 122 -44.74 47.69 39.85
N THR A 123 -45.12 48.22 38.69
CA THR A 123 -44.56 49.49 38.23
C THR A 123 -45.09 50.66 39.06
N PRO A 124 -44.29 51.72 39.31
CA PRO A 124 -44.64 52.78 40.26
C PRO A 124 -45.78 53.70 39.77
N VAL A 125 -46.03 53.77 38.45
CA VAL A 125 -47.08 54.60 37.86
C VAL A 125 -47.71 53.90 36.66
N CYS A 126 -48.95 54.27 36.33
CA CYS A 126 -49.69 53.69 35.21
C CYS A 126 -49.31 54.31 33.85
N SER A 127 -48.05 54.14 33.49
CA SER A 127 -47.49 54.46 32.16
C SER A 127 -46.26 53.62 31.83
N LEU A 128 -46.02 52.54 32.60
CA LEU A 128 -44.88 51.62 32.47
C LEU A 128 -45.38 50.17 32.32
N VAL A 129 -44.81 49.45 31.36
CA VAL A 129 -45.08 48.05 31.04
C VAL A 129 -43.77 47.31 30.80
N TYR A 130 -43.64 46.10 31.36
CA TYR A 130 -42.58 45.16 31.00
C TYR A 130 -42.87 44.57 29.61
N CYS A 131 -42.02 44.93 28.65
CA CYS A 131 -42.15 44.49 27.27
C CYS A 131 -41.75 43.04 27.09
N GLY A 132 -42.39 42.34 26.16
CA GLY A 132 -41.90 41.10 25.59
C GLY A 132 -41.28 41.33 24.21
N ALA A 133 -40.38 40.45 23.80
CA ALA A 133 -39.77 40.44 22.48
C ALA A 133 -39.74 39.01 21.92
N GLY A 134 -39.66 38.90 20.59
CA GLY A 134 -39.36 37.62 19.93
C GLY A 134 -38.02 37.06 20.41
N ALA A 135 -37.89 35.74 20.38
CA ALA A 135 -36.66 35.07 20.82
C ALA A 135 -35.43 35.66 20.11
N MET A 136 -34.39 36.00 20.89
CA MET A 136 -33.16 36.54 20.31
C MET A 136 -32.46 35.47 19.46
N SER A 137 -31.78 35.91 18.40
CA SER A 137 -30.93 35.06 17.58
C SER A 137 -29.80 34.46 18.43
N VAL A 138 -29.60 33.16 18.32
CA VAL A 138 -28.46 32.45 18.91
C VAL A 138 -27.58 32.01 17.75
N ASP A 139 -26.38 32.56 17.67
CA ASP A 139 -25.39 32.14 16.67
C ASP A 139 -24.81 30.78 17.03
N GLY A 140 -24.52 29.97 16.02
CA GLY A 140 -23.97 28.63 16.17
C GLY A 140 -22.55 28.62 16.72
N GLY A 141 -22.28 27.64 17.58
CA GLY A 141 -20.94 27.32 18.06
C GLY A 141 -20.55 25.88 17.76
N TRP A 142 -19.29 25.68 17.36
CA TRP A 142 -18.75 24.36 17.11
C TRP A 142 -18.67 23.52 18.40
N SER A 143 -19.03 22.24 18.30
CA SER A 143 -18.64 21.24 19.30
C SER A 143 -17.11 21.09 19.33
N ASP A 144 -16.61 20.45 20.38
CA ASP A 144 -15.24 19.93 20.34
C ASP A 144 -15.08 18.96 19.16
N TRP A 145 -13.84 18.87 18.66
CA TRP A 145 -13.48 17.91 17.65
C TRP A 145 -13.62 16.48 18.16
N GLY A 146 -14.15 15.59 17.32
CA GLY A 146 -14.08 14.16 17.54
C GLY A 146 -12.65 13.62 17.48
N SER A 147 -12.48 12.36 17.86
CA SER A 147 -11.24 11.63 17.65
C SER A 147 -10.93 11.45 16.16
N TRP A 148 -9.64 11.37 15.83
CA TRP A 148 -9.21 10.99 14.48
C TRP A 148 -9.68 9.57 14.12
N SER A 149 -10.07 9.39 12.86
CA SER A 149 -10.34 8.09 12.27
C SER A 149 -9.09 7.20 12.24
N ALA A 150 -9.26 5.93 11.90
CA ALA A 150 -8.12 5.13 11.47
C ALA A 150 -7.48 5.73 10.21
N CYS A 151 -6.19 5.44 10.01
CA CYS A 151 -5.47 5.82 8.79
C CYS A 151 -6.10 5.13 7.57
N SER A 152 -6.20 5.83 6.45
CA SER A 152 -6.81 5.32 5.21
C SER A 152 -6.05 4.15 4.59
N VAL A 153 -4.80 3.93 5.01
CA VAL A 153 -3.91 2.86 4.58
C VAL A 153 -3.42 2.05 5.77
N THR A 154 -2.99 0.82 5.51
CA THR A 154 -2.35 -0.05 6.51
C THR A 154 -0.82 0.00 6.46
N CYS A 155 -0.25 0.57 5.40
CA CYS A 155 1.20 0.77 5.21
C CYS A 155 1.47 2.16 4.61
N GLY A 156 2.62 2.74 4.92
CA GLY A 156 3.08 4.02 4.40
C GLY A 156 2.31 5.20 4.97
N VAL A 157 2.19 6.24 4.14
CA VAL A 157 1.51 7.48 4.49
C VAL A 157 0.10 7.45 3.90
N GLY A 158 -0.89 7.72 4.75
CA GLY A 158 -2.27 7.90 4.34
C GLY A 158 -2.88 9.15 4.98
N GLU A 159 -4.19 9.15 5.10
CA GLU A 159 -4.97 10.25 5.65
C GLU A 159 -5.90 9.75 6.75
N GLN A 160 -6.16 10.62 7.73
CA GLN A 160 -7.16 10.41 8.76
C GLN A 160 -8.02 11.68 8.88
N THR A 161 -9.28 11.50 9.23
CA THR A 161 -10.25 12.59 9.35
C THR A 161 -10.81 12.67 10.75
N ARG A 162 -11.24 13.86 11.16
CA ARG A 162 -12.06 14.06 12.35
C ARG A 162 -13.16 15.06 12.05
N ASP A 163 -14.27 14.94 12.75
CA ASP A 163 -15.48 15.74 12.51
C ASP A 163 -15.90 16.48 13.79
N ARG A 164 -16.61 17.59 13.61
CA ARG A 164 -17.29 18.36 14.66
C ARG A 164 -18.64 18.83 14.14
N THR A 165 -19.54 19.21 15.04
CA THR A 165 -20.91 19.62 14.68
C THR A 165 -21.24 21.01 15.22
N CYS A 166 -22.08 21.76 14.53
CA CYS A 166 -22.53 23.09 14.96
C CYS A 166 -23.67 22.97 15.99
N THR A 167 -23.33 22.53 17.19
CA THR A 167 -24.32 22.18 18.23
C THR A 167 -24.01 22.77 19.60
N ASN A 168 -22.94 23.53 19.75
CA ASN A 168 -22.49 24.08 21.02
C ASN A 168 -22.29 25.61 20.99
N PRO A 169 -23.38 26.41 20.93
CA PRO A 169 -24.79 26.01 20.80
C PRO A 169 -25.22 25.79 19.34
N ALA A 170 -26.39 25.19 19.10
CA ALA A 170 -26.98 25.14 17.77
C ALA A 170 -27.58 26.51 17.38
N PRO A 171 -27.47 26.96 16.11
CA PRO A 171 -28.11 28.18 15.65
C PRO A 171 -29.62 28.17 15.90
N ALA A 172 -30.17 29.27 16.41
CA ALA A 172 -31.61 29.41 16.64
C ALA A 172 -32.10 30.83 16.33
N ASN A 173 -33.39 30.96 16.00
CA ASN A 173 -34.08 32.23 15.82
C ASN A 173 -33.40 33.20 14.83
N GLY A 174 -32.83 32.65 13.75
CA GLY A 174 -32.15 33.43 12.71
C GLY A 174 -30.72 33.83 13.05
N GLY A 175 -30.08 33.23 14.07
CA GLY A 175 -28.65 33.35 14.31
C GLY A 175 -27.80 32.73 13.19
N ALA A 176 -26.55 33.19 13.10
CA ALA A 176 -25.60 32.73 12.09
C ALA A 176 -25.23 31.26 12.28
N ASP A 177 -24.96 30.56 11.18
CA ASP A 177 -24.38 29.21 11.23
C ASP A 177 -22.90 29.27 11.62
N CYS A 178 -22.31 28.13 11.99
CA CYS A 178 -20.92 28.07 12.37
C CYS A 178 -19.99 28.35 11.17
N ASP A 179 -19.10 29.33 11.32
CA ASP A 179 -18.06 29.60 10.34
C ASP A 179 -16.89 28.61 10.44
N GLY A 180 -16.53 28.01 9.31
CA GLY A 180 -15.40 27.06 9.17
C GLY A 180 -15.81 25.66 8.69
N LEU A 181 -14.85 24.75 8.64
CA LEU A 181 -15.11 23.37 8.21
C LEU A 181 -15.60 22.50 9.36
N ALA A 182 -16.58 21.64 9.06
CA ALA A 182 -17.08 20.61 9.97
C ALA A 182 -16.17 19.37 10.03
N GLN A 183 -15.27 19.23 9.06
CA GLN A 183 -14.33 18.12 8.93
C GLN A 183 -12.91 18.64 8.75
N GLU A 184 -11.95 17.95 9.35
CA GLU A 184 -10.53 18.20 9.20
C GLU A 184 -9.85 16.90 8.76
N THR A 185 -8.88 17.02 7.85
CA THR A 185 -8.06 15.91 7.34
C THR A 185 -6.61 16.19 7.63
N GLN A 186 -5.87 15.17 8.05
CA GLN A 186 -4.41 15.25 8.18
C GLN A 186 -3.73 13.96 7.73
N ALA A 187 -2.44 14.05 7.42
CA ALA A 187 -1.62 12.89 7.13
C ALA A 187 -1.45 12.00 8.37
N CYS A 188 -1.36 10.69 8.14
CA CYS A 188 -0.95 9.70 9.11
C CYS A 188 0.16 8.84 8.52
N ASP A 189 1.13 8.47 9.36
CA ASP A 189 2.18 7.50 9.03
C ASP A 189 1.92 6.24 9.87
N THR A 190 1.75 5.10 9.21
CA THR A 190 1.49 3.84 9.91
C THR A 190 2.75 3.23 10.52
N GLY A 191 3.95 3.73 10.17
CA GLY A 191 5.24 3.14 10.54
C GLY A 191 5.51 1.79 9.87
N VAL A 192 4.64 1.34 8.97
CA VAL A 192 4.76 0.07 8.24
C VAL A 192 5.12 0.37 6.79
N SER A 193 6.27 -0.11 6.31
CA SER A 193 6.64 0.04 4.89
C SER A 193 5.75 -0.84 3.99
N CYS A 194 5.31 -0.30 2.85
CA CYS A 194 4.50 -1.03 1.89
C CYS A 194 5.31 -2.05 1.08
N ALA A 195 4.65 -3.13 0.68
CA ALA A 195 5.21 -4.14 -0.23
C ALA A 195 5.64 -3.49 -1.56
N VAL A 196 6.82 -3.89 -2.05
CA VAL A 196 7.35 -3.50 -3.35
C VAL A 196 7.55 -4.78 -4.14
N ASP A 197 6.75 -4.98 -5.18
CA ASP A 197 6.87 -6.13 -6.07
C ASP A 197 8.08 -5.98 -6.99
N GLY A 198 8.74 -7.10 -7.27
CA GLY A 198 9.89 -7.17 -8.15
C GLY A 198 9.58 -6.78 -9.58
N GLY A 199 10.49 -6.02 -10.18
CA GLY A 199 10.48 -5.71 -11.60
C GLY A 199 11.79 -6.15 -12.26
N TRP A 200 11.65 -6.70 -13.47
CA TRP A 200 12.80 -7.06 -14.28
C TRP A 200 13.60 -5.82 -14.71
N SER A 201 14.92 -5.92 -14.65
CA SER A 201 15.81 -5.02 -15.38
C SER A 201 15.60 -5.18 -16.88
N ASP A 202 16.10 -4.22 -17.65
CA ASP A 202 16.28 -4.43 -19.09
C ASP A 202 17.16 -5.67 -19.33
N TRP A 203 16.96 -6.31 -20.47
CA TRP A 203 17.82 -7.38 -20.92
C TRP A 203 19.24 -6.87 -21.16
N GLY A 204 20.22 -7.67 -20.75
CA GLY A 204 21.62 -7.48 -21.15
C GLY A 204 21.83 -7.66 -22.65
N PRO A 205 23.03 -7.34 -23.16
CA PRO A 205 23.40 -7.67 -24.52
C PRO A 205 23.39 -9.19 -24.74
N TRP A 206 23.17 -9.59 -26.00
CA TRP A 206 23.41 -10.99 -26.39
C TRP A 206 24.88 -11.35 -26.23
N SER A 207 25.14 -12.57 -25.80
CA SER A 207 26.47 -13.18 -25.81
C SER A 207 26.99 -13.29 -27.23
N ASP A 208 28.28 -13.61 -27.37
CA ASP A 208 28.79 -14.09 -28.64
C ASP A 208 28.08 -15.39 -29.06
N CYS A 209 28.08 -15.65 -30.37
CA CYS A 209 27.52 -16.88 -30.93
C CYS A 209 28.32 -18.09 -30.46
N SER A 210 27.66 -19.19 -30.10
CA SER A 210 28.31 -20.43 -29.63
C SER A 210 29.17 -21.14 -30.67
N VAL A 211 29.22 -20.61 -31.90
CA VAL A 211 30.02 -21.13 -33.00
C VAL A 211 30.72 -19.99 -33.74
N THR A 212 31.84 -20.31 -34.36
CA THR A 212 32.57 -19.39 -35.26
C THR A 212 32.14 -19.53 -36.72
N CYS A 213 31.39 -20.59 -37.07
CA CYS A 213 30.84 -20.78 -38.40
C CYS A 213 29.45 -21.47 -38.38
N GLY A 214 28.65 -21.20 -39.41
CA GLY A 214 27.28 -21.70 -39.56
C GLY A 214 26.33 -21.07 -38.54
N VAL A 215 25.35 -21.86 -38.12
CA VAL A 215 24.31 -21.48 -37.16
C VAL A 215 24.68 -22.02 -35.77
N GLY A 216 24.65 -21.16 -34.76
CA GLY A 216 24.80 -21.48 -33.34
C GLY A 216 23.68 -20.87 -32.50
N GLU A 217 23.91 -20.73 -31.21
CA GLU A 217 23.01 -20.09 -30.25
C GLU A 217 23.74 -18.95 -29.50
N GLN A 218 23.00 -17.92 -29.12
CA GLN A 218 23.43 -16.84 -28.23
C GLN A 218 22.40 -16.63 -27.13
N THR A 219 22.86 -16.22 -25.95
CA THR A 219 21.99 -16.02 -24.79
C THR A 219 22.09 -14.59 -24.25
N ARG A 220 21.07 -14.14 -23.52
CA ARG A 220 21.12 -12.90 -22.75
C ARG A 220 20.38 -13.07 -21.43
N ASP A 221 20.76 -12.28 -20.44
CA ASP A 221 20.24 -12.37 -19.07
C ASP A 221 19.67 -11.04 -18.60
N ARG A 222 18.78 -11.09 -17.59
CA ARG A 222 18.23 -9.93 -16.88
C ARG A 222 18.12 -10.25 -15.38
N THR A 223 17.92 -9.24 -14.55
CA THR A 223 17.88 -9.41 -13.09
C THR A 223 16.62 -8.80 -12.48
N CYS A 224 16.09 -9.38 -11.40
CA CYS A 224 14.92 -8.86 -10.70
C CYS A 224 15.32 -7.72 -9.74
N THR A 225 15.70 -6.58 -10.32
CA THR A 225 16.30 -5.46 -9.56
C THR A 225 15.68 -4.10 -9.88
N ASN A 226 14.69 -4.04 -10.77
CA ASN A 226 14.08 -2.79 -11.23
C ASN A 226 12.54 -2.76 -11.06
N PRO A 227 12.04 -2.67 -9.82
CA PRO A 227 12.77 -2.63 -8.55
C PRO A 227 13.05 -4.04 -7.99
N ALA A 228 13.93 -4.14 -7.00
CA ALA A 228 14.09 -5.39 -6.25
C ALA A 228 12.88 -5.59 -5.30
N PRO A 229 12.35 -6.82 -5.16
CA PRO A 229 11.29 -7.12 -4.20
C PRO A 229 11.66 -6.69 -2.78
N ALA A 230 10.74 -6.00 -2.10
CA ALA A 230 10.95 -5.57 -0.71
C ALA A 230 9.66 -5.61 0.10
N HIS A 231 9.80 -5.65 1.42
CA HIS A 231 8.68 -5.56 2.38
C HIS A 231 7.55 -6.58 2.13
N GLY A 232 7.91 -7.79 1.66
CA GLY A 232 6.96 -8.86 1.37
C GLY A 232 6.28 -8.77 0.00
N GLY A 233 6.78 -7.92 -0.91
CA GLY A 233 6.36 -7.92 -2.31
C GLY A 233 6.78 -9.19 -3.05
N ALA A 234 6.08 -9.45 -4.15
CA ALA A 234 6.28 -10.63 -4.99
C ALA A 234 7.64 -10.59 -5.71
N ASP A 235 8.20 -11.76 -6.00
CA ASP A 235 9.36 -11.89 -6.88
C ASP A 235 8.95 -11.71 -8.35
N CYS A 236 9.91 -11.52 -9.24
CA CYS A 236 9.64 -11.34 -10.66
C CYS A 236 9.13 -12.62 -11.32
N ASP A 237 8.04 -12.50 -12.08
CA ASP A 237 7.49 -13.60 -12.86
C ASP A 237 8.17 -13.70 -14.25
N GLY A 238 8.67 -14.90 -14.58
CA GLY A 238 9.24 -15.24 -15.89
C GLY A 238 10.72 -15.67 -15.83
N PRO A 239 11.33 -16.00 -16.97
CA PRO A 239 12.73 -16.41 -17.02
C PRO A 239 13.67 -15.21 -16.88
N ASP A 240 14.82 -15.45 -16.24
CA ASP A 240 15.94 -14.52 -16.12
C ASP A 240 16.94 -14.64 -17.29
N GLN A 241 16.79 -15.67 -18.13
CA GLN A 241 17.62 -15.93 -19.30
C GLN A 241 16.78 -16.19 -20.57
N GLU A 242 17.28 -15.76 -21.72
CA GLU A 242 16.71 -16.02 -23.05
C GLU A 242 17.79 -16.56 -24.00
N SER A 243 17.42 -17.48 -24.91
CA SER A 243 18.29 -18.01 -25.97
C SER A 243 17.66 -17.79 -27.34
N GLN A 244 18.49 -17.58 -28.35
CA GLN A 244 18.09 -17.56 -29.76
C GLN A 244 19.20 -18.05 -30.68
N ASP A 245 18.83 -18.46 -31.89
CA ASP A 245 19.77 -18.82 -32.95
C ASP A 245 20.58 -17.59 -33.41
N CYS A 246 21.83 -17.84 -33.80
CA CYS A 246 22.72 -16.87 -34.45
C CYS A 246 23.34 -17.49 -35.70
N ASP A 247 23.40 -16.73 -36.80
CA ASP A 247 24.08 -17.14 -38.04
C ASP A 247 25.33 -16.27 -38.24
N THR A 248 26.49 -16.91 -38.30
CA THR A 248 27.79 -16.26 -38.50
C THR A 248 28.03 -15.82 -39.93
N GLY A 249 27.26 -16.33 -40.90
CA GLY A 249 27.48 -16.12 -42.34
C GLY A 249 28.71 -16.84 -42.90
N VAL A 250 29.44 -17.61 -42.07
CA VAL A 250 30.64 -18.35 -42.47
C VAL A 250 30.28 -19.82 -42.68
N SER A 251 30.65 -20.41 -43.81
CA SER A 251 30.45 -21.84 -44.05
C SER A 251 31.48 -22.68 -43.30
N CYS A 252 31.04 -23.75 -42.63
CA CYS A 252 31.95 -24.62 -41.88
C CYS A 252 32.64 -25.66 -42.77
N PRO A 253 33.94 -25.92 -42.54
CA PRO A 253 34.66 -26.99 -43.22
C PRO A 253 34.11 -28.38 -42.87
N ASP A 254 34.27 -29.35 -43.78
CA ASP A 254 33.96 -30.76 -43.49
C ASP A 254 35.09 -31.34 -42.62
N CYS A 255 34.72 -31.88 -41.46
CA CYS A 255 35.66 -32.53 -40.55
C CYS A 255 36.49 -33.65 -41.21
N SER A 256 35.96 -34.30 -42.24
CA SER A 256 36.65 -35.35 -42.97
C SER A 256 37.84 -34.83 -43.77
N ASP A 257 37.77 -33.58 -44.22
CA ASP A 257 38.82 -32.92 -45.01
C ASP A 257 39.95 -32.39 -44.11
N LEU A 258 39.62 -32.00 -42.87
CA LEU A 258 40.58 -31.50 -41.89
C LEU A 258 41.49 -32.61 -41.33
N TYR A 259 40.98 -33.84 -41.22
CA TYR A 259 41.68 -34.95 -40.55
C TYR A 259 41.77 -36.21 -41.44
N PRO A 260 42.48 -36.14 -42.59
CA PRO A 260 42.52 -37.24 -43.57
C PRO A 260 43.27 -38.48 -43.08
N GLY A 261 44.09 -38.35 -42.03
CA GLY A 261 44.85 -39.45 -41.43
C GLY A 261 43.99 -40.48 -40.68
N LEU A 262 42.76 -40.13 -40.32
CA LEU A 262 41.88 -40.97 -39.51
C LEU A 262 40.89 -41.76 -40.39
N SER A 263 40.92 -43.09 -40.27
CA SER A 263 40.09 -44.00 -41.06
C SER A 263 39.12 -44.81 -40.18
N PRO A 264 37.82 -44.90 -40.52
CA PRO A 264 37.19 -44.37 -41.73
C PRO A 264 36.71 -42.93 -41.58
N ALA A 265 36.89 -42.08 -42.60
CA ALA A 265 36.46 -40.67 -42.61
C ALA A 265 34.94 -40.45 -42.39
N ARG A 266 34.10 -41.46 -42.67
CA ARG A 266 32.63 -41.30 -42.59
C ARG A 266 32.07 -41.26 -41.15
N THR A 267 32.90 -41.44 -40.13
CA THR A 267 32.51 -41.37 -38.71
C THR A 267 32.69 -39.98 -38.09
N PHE A 268 33.24 -38.99 -38.82
CA PHE A 268 33.29 -37.62 -38.33
C PHE A 268 31.88 -37.00 -38.24
N ARG A 269 31.61 -36.25 -37.17
CA ARG A 269 30.47 -35.35 -37.06
C ARG A 269 30.88 -34.07 -36.34
N ARG A 270 30.23 -32.99 -36.74
CA ARG A 270 30.44 -31.65 -36.19
C ARG A 270 29.38 -31.35 -35.13
N TYR A 271 29.82 -30.75 -34.03
CA TYR A 271 28.94 -30.12 -33.03
C TYR A 271 29.62 -28.85 -32.58
N GLN A 272 28.96 -27.71 -32.80
CA GLN A 272 29.56 -26.39 -32.62
C GLN A 272 30.90 -26.27 -33.38
N ASP A 273 31.97 -25.84 -32.70
CA ASP A 273 33.33 -25.68 -33.23
C ASP A 273 34.21 -26.92 -33.03
N HIS A 274 33.58 -28.08 -32.85
CA HIS A 274 34.27 -29.34 -32.60
C HIS A 274 33.94 -30.41 -33.64
N CYS A 275 34.96 -31.14 -34.06
CA CYS A 275 34.87 -32.35 -34.85
C CYS A 275 35.04 -33.58 -33.97
N PHE A 276 34.08 -34.50 -34.01
CA PHE A 276 34.10 -35.73 -33.25
C PHE A 276 34.26 -36.94 -34.16
N TRP A 277 35.22 -37.79 -33.84
CA TRP A 277 35.50 -39.02 -34.57
C TRP A 277 35.48 -40.22 -33.63
N ALA A 278 34.80 -41.29 -34.02
CA ALA A 278 34.78 -42.53 -33.27
C ALA A 278 35.56 -43.62 -33.99
N SER A 279 36.43 -44.31 -33.26
CA SER A 279 37.29 -45.36 -33.79
C SER A 279 36.52 -46.60 -34.26
N ALA A 280 37.15 -47.37 -35.14
CA ALA A 280 36.54 -48.58 -35.71
C ALA A 280 36.31 -49.68 -34.65
N ARG A 281 35.17 -50.35 -34.72
CA ARG A 281 34.71 -51.30 -33.67
C ARG A 281 35.56 -52.56 -33.51
N ILE A 282 36.17 -53.04 -34.59
CA ILE A 282 36.85 -54.35 -34.67
C ILE A 282 38.36 -54.16 -34.60
N ASN A 283 38.91 -53.26 -35.43
CA ASN A 283 40.36 -53.06 -35.56
C ASN A 283 40.88 -51.73 -34.96
N GLY A 284 40.01 -50.94 -34.32
CA GLY A 284 40.36 -49.62 -33.76
C GLY A 284 40.23 -49.59 -32.23
N ARG A 285 40.57 -50.68 -31.56
CA ARG A 285 40.49 -50.79 -30.09
C ARG A 285 41.86 -50.63 -29.48
N LEU A 286 41.96 -49.74 -28.49
CA LEU A 286 43.20 -49.43 -27.78
C LEU A 286 42.92 -49.35 -26.27
N ASP A 287 43.95 -49.54 -25.46
CA ASP A 287 43.89 -49.15 -24.04
C ASP A 287 43.77 -47.61 -23.92
N TYR A 288 43.48 -47.11 -22.73
CA TYR A 288 43.19 -45.68 -22.55
C TYR A 288 44.35 -44.78 -22.97
N ARG A 289 45.58 -45.11 -22.58
CA ARG A 289 46.77 -44.29 -22.87
C ARG A 289 47.08 -44.26 -24.36
N ALA A 290 47.01 -45.42 -25.02
CA ALA A 290 47.19 -45.51 -26.46
C ALA A 290 46.06 -44.80 -27.23
N ALA A 291 44.81 -44.90 -26.77
CA ALA A 291 43.68 -44.19 -27.36
C ALA A 291 43.83 -42.67 -27.25
N ARG A 292 44.27 -42.18 -26.08
CA ARG A 292 44.59 -40.77 -25.85
C ARG A 292 45.70 -40.30 -26.80
N GLN A 293 46.81 -41.04 -26.86
CA GLN A 293 47.93 -40.71 -27.72
C GLN A 293 47.53 -40.69 -29.21
N GLU A 294 46.65 -41.59 -29.65
CA GLU A 294 46.12 -41.57 -31.02
C GLU A 294 45.37 -40.27 -31.33
N CYS A 295 44.49 -39.80 -30.44
CA CYS A 295 43.81 -38.52 -30.63
C CYS A 295 44.80 -37.34 -30.61
N GLU A 296 45.74 -37.32 -29.66
CA GLU A 296 46.75 -36.25 -29.50
C GLU A 296 47.68 -36.14 -30.70
N SER A 297 48.15 -37.28 -31.24
CA SER A 297 49.02 -37.31 -32.43
C SER A 297 48.33 -36.76 -33.69
N ASN A 298 47.00 -36.73 -33.72
CA ASN A 298 46.20 -36.15 -34.80
C ASN A 298 45.70 -34.73 -34.48
N GLY A 299 46.25 -34.08 -33.43
CA GLY A 299 45.91 -32.70 -33.07
C GLY A 299 44.60 -32.56 -32.29
N GLY A 300 44.11 -33.63 -31.66
CA GLY A 300 42.92 -33.62 -30.84
C GLY A 300 43.14 -34.19 -29.44
N THR A 301 42.07 -34.59 -28.80
CA THR A 301 42.09 -35.28 -27.51
C THR A 301 40.95 -36.29 -27.44
N LEU A 302 40.90 -37.13 -26.41
CA LEU A 302 39.69 -37.93 -26.18
C LEU A 302 38.52 -37.00 -25.85
N ALA A 303 37.31 -37.38 -26.27
CA ALA A 303 36.14 -36.49 -26.24
C ALA A 303 35.83 -35.94 -24.84
N LEU A 304 35.62 -34.62 -24.77
CA LEU A 304 35.38 -33.87 -23.54
C LEU A 304 33.88 -33.59 -23.40
N ILE A 305 33.17 -34.42 -22.64
CA ILE A 305 31.71 -34.34 -22.53
C ILE A 305 31.33 -33.48 -21.31
N LYS A 306 31.53 -32.17 -21.44
CA LYS A 306 31.42 -31.23 -20.30
C LYS A 306 30.03 -30.67 -20.07
N ASP A 307 29.11 -30.82 -21.01
CA ASP A 307 27.73 -30.33 -20.91
C ASP A 307 26.72 -31.34 -21.49
N PRO A 308 25.42 -31.19 -21.14
CA PRO A 308 24.36 -32.07 -21.64
C PRO A 308 24.22 -32.08 -23.17
N GLY A 309 24.51 -30.97 -23.85
CA GLY A 309 24.40 -30.83 -25.29
C GLY A 309 25.40 -31.72 -26.02
N VAL A 310 26.66 -31.71 -25.61
CA VAL A 310 27.69 -32.62 -26.14
C VAL A 310 27.34 -34.09 -25.85
N GLN A 311 26.83 -34.38 -24.64
CA GLN A 311 26.40 -35.73 -24.28
C GLN A 311 25.28 -36.26 -25.19
N GLU A 312 24.28 -35.43 -25.46
CA GLU A 312 23.17 -35.76 -26.35
C GLU A 312 23.63 -35.91 -27.80
N PHE A 313 24.47 -34.98 -28.28
CA PHE A 313 25.07 -35.05 -29.61
C PHE A 313 25.83 -36.36 -29.82
N ILE A 314 26.74 -36.73 -28.90
CA ILE A 314 27.50 -37.98 -29.00
C ILE A 314 26.57 -39.19 -28.98
N ASN A 315 25.54 -39.19 -28.11
CA ASN A 315 24.56 -40.26 -28.07
C ASN A 315 23.85 -40.42 -29.43
N ASN A 316 23.44 -39.32 -30.05
CA ASN A 316 22.76 -39.31 -31.35
C ASN A 316 23.68 -39.67 -32.52
N HIS A 317 24.93 -39.20 -32.51
CA HIS A 317 25.95 -39.59 -33.48
C HIS A 317 26.19 -41.10 -33.46
N LEU A 318 26.37 -41.66 -32.27
CA LEU A 318 26.57 -43.09 -32.07
C LEU A 318 25.32 -43.95 -32.35
N LYS A 319 24.11 -43.35 -32.51
CA LYS A 319 22.83 -44.03 -32.85
C LYS A 319 22.67 -44.39 -34.33
N ASN A 320 23.44 -43.85 -35.27
CA ASN A 320 23.16 -44.03 -36.70
C ASN A 320 23.81 -45.26 -37.42
N GLY A 321 24.74 -46.01 -36.80
CA GLY A 321 25.45 -47.13 -37.50
C GLY A 321 24.88 -48.55 -37.34
N ARG A 322 23.99 -49.05 -38.23
CA ARG A 322 23.32 -50.39 -38.20
C ARG A 322 24.17 -51.58 -37.64
N GLY A 323 23.54 -52.51 -36.89
CA GLY A 323 24.15 -53.77 -36.38
C GLY A 323 24.46 -53.82 -34.87
N LYS A 324 24.69 -55.02 -34.28
CA LYS A 324 25.05 -55.25 -32.84
C LYS A 324 26.33 -54.44 -32.49
N ARG A 325 26.22 -53.42 -31.64
CA ARG A 325 27.25 -52.38 -31.42
C ARG A 325 28.01 -52.58 -30.11
N PRO A 326 29.30 -52.17 -30.00
CA PRO A 326 29.98 -52.05 -28.72
C PRO A 326 29.25 -51.03 -27.85
N TRP A 327 29.21 -51.34 -26.56
CA TRP A 327 28.42 -50.63 -25.57
C TRP A 327 29.22 -49.59 -24.79
N LYS A 328 30.53 -49.46 -25.07
CA LYS A 328 31.48 -48.64 -24.32
C LYS A 328 32.50 -48.00 -25.27
N TYR A 329 32.83 -46.73 -25.05
CA TYR A 329 33.91 -46.01 -25.73
C TYR A 329 34.75 -45.25 -24.70
N TRP A 330 36.07 -45.19 -24.86
CA TRP A 330 36.88 -44.26 -24.06
C TRP A 330 36.50 -42.80 -24.35
N ILE A 331 36.44 -42.00 -23.29
CA ILE A 331 36.26 -40.55 -23.31
C ILE A 331 37.38 -39.90 -22.48
N GLY A 332 37.58 -38.60 -22.62
CA GLY A 332 38.75 -37.92 -22.07
C GLY A 332 38.66 -37.55 -20.59
N LEU A 333 38.06 -38.41 -19.77
CA LEU A 333 37.95 -38.22 -18.32
C LEU A 333 38.68 -39.35 -17.59
N ASP A 334 39.53 -39.00 -16.62
CA ASP A 334 40.28 -39.93 -15.79
C ASP A 334 40.67 -39.33 -14.44
N ASP A 335 41.00 -40.16 -13.46
CA ASP A 335 41.58 -39.77 -12.17
C ASP A 335 42.92 -40.47 -11.90
N MET A 336 43.67 -40.79 -12.97
CA MET A 336 44.95 -41.54 -12.92
C MET A 336 46.03 -40.87 -12.06
N ASN A 337 45.90 -39.56 -11.80
CA ASN A 337 46.87 -38.81 -11.01
C ASN A 337 46.47 -38.74 -9.52
N THR A 338 45.17 -38.77 -9.21
CA THR A 338 44.64 -38.58 -7.85
C THR A 338 43.26 -39.21 -7.77
N GLU A 339 43.17 -40.39 -7.14
CA GLU A 339 41.91 -41.15 -6.96
C GLU A 339 40.79 -40.25 -6.42
N GLY A 340 39.65 -40.25 -7.12
CA GLY A 340 38.47 -39.46 -6.78
C GLY A 340 38.47 -38.03 -7.33
N GLU A 341 39.59 -37.54 -7.87
CA GLU A 341 39.73 -36.24 -8.52
C GLU A 341 39.75 -36.40 -10.04
N PHE A 342 38.58 -36.62 -10.63
CA PHE A 342 38.44 -36.72 -12.08
C PHE A 342 38.84 -35.41 -12.80
N MET A 343 39.74 -35.56 -13.76
CA MET A 343 40.28 -34.52 -14.61
C MET A 343 40.01 -34.87 -16.08
N TRP A 344 39.61 -33.86 -16.85
CA TRP A 344 39.54 -33.96 -18.29
C TRP A 344 40.96 -33.95 -18.88
N ASN A 345 41.15 -34.58 -20.04
CA ASN A 345 42.45 -34.68 -20.70
C ASN A 345 43.02 -33.33 -21.14
N ASP A 346 42.22 -32.25 -21.16
CA ASP A 346 42.68 -30.88 -21.36
C ASP A 346 43.17 -30.19 -20.07
N GLY A 347 43.18 -30.91 -18.94
CA GLY A 347 43.64 -30.43 -17.65
C GLY A 347 42.58 -29.70 -16.83
N THR A 348 41.31 -29.66 -17.27
CA THR A 348 40.23 -29.06 -16.47
C THR A 348 39.60 -30.07 -15.50
N PRO A 349 39.23 -29.67 -14.28
CA PRO A 349 38.56 -30.57 -13.34
C PRO A 349 37.13 -30.89 -13.77
N LEU A 350 36.59 -31.99 -13.25
CA LEU A 350 35.18 -32.34 -13.43
C LEU A 350 34.26 -31.26 -12.82
N GLY A 351 33.55 -30.55 -13.68
CA GLY A 351 32.62 -29.47 -13.30
C GLY A 351 31.31 -29.94 -12.66
N SER A 352 30.30 -29.07 -12.73
CA SER A 352 28.95 -29.33 -12.18
C SER A 352 28.19 -30.41 -12.95
N TYR A 353 28.43 -30.55 -14.26
CA TYR A 353 27.79 -31.57 -15.07
C TYR A 353 28.44 -32.95 -14.85
N ARG A 354 27.61 -33.93 -14.48
CA ARG A 354 28.03 -35.32 -14.23
C ARG A 354 27.00 -36.26 -14.84
N ASN A 355 27.47 -37.28 -15.55
CA ASN A 355 26.59 -38.27 -16.16
C ASN A 355 27.00 -39.71 -15.82
N PHE A 356 27.59 -39.93 -14.65
CA PHE A 356 27.87 -41.28 -14.15
C PHE A 356 26.57 -42.05 -13.85
N ARG A 357 26.56 -43.38 -14.10
CA ARG A 357 25.34 -44.21 -13.94
C ARG A 357 24.92 -44.42 -12.48
N SER A 358 25.87 -44.34 -11.55
CA SER A 358 25.68 -44.47 -10.10
C SER A 358 26.90 -43.87 -9.40
N ASP A 359 26.82 -43.61 -8.08
CA ASP A 359 27.92 -43.19 -7.19
C ASP A 359 29.04 -44.24 -7.05
N SER A 360 29.22 -45.07 -8.06
CA SER A 360 30.18 -46.16 -8.09
C SER A 360 31.58 -45.62 -8.37
N ALA A 361 32.13 -44.94 -7.37
CA ALA A 361 33.56 -44.94 -7.11
C ALA A 361 33.97 -46.40 -6.87
N HIS A 362 34.24 -47.12 -7.96
CA HIS A 362 34.90 -48.39 -7.88
C HIS A 362 36.37 -48.09 -7.61
N VAL A 363 36.76 -48.27 -6.35
CA VAL A 363 38.15 -48.21 -5.88
C VAL A 363 39.04 -48.93 -6.90
N ASP A 364 40.00 -48.22 -7.51
CA ASP A 364 41.02 -48.72 -8.48
C ASP A 364 40.65 -48.69 -9.99
N MET A 365 39.63 -47.95 -10.44
CA MET A 365 39.34 -47.78 -11.88
C MET A 365 39.48 -46.33 -12.35
N ASP A 366 40.66 -45.98 -12.85
CA ASP A 366 41.01 -44.59 -13.13
C ASP A 366 40.42 -43.99 -14.42
N CYS A 367 39.99 -44.81 -15.38
CA CYS A 367 39.65 -44.36 -16.73
C CYS A 367 38.16 -44.44 -17.00
N VAL A 368 37.59 -43.47 -17.71
CA VAL A 368 36.14 -43.40 -17.90
C VAL A 368 35.71 -43.79 -19.31
N VAL A 369 34.66 -44.62 -19.37
CA VAL A 369 33.98 -44.95 -20.63
C VAL A 369 32.61 -44.29 -20.72
N LEU A 370 32.25 -43.85 -21.93
CA LEU A 370 30.85 -43.64 -22.29
C LEU A 370 30.19 -44.99 -22.56
N ARG A 371 29.29 -45.39 -21.68
CA ARG A 371 28.44 -46.56 -21.84
C ARG A 371 27.10 -46.20 -22.46
N ARG A 372 26.75 -46.85 -23.56
CA ARG A 372 25.48 -46.61 -24.25
C ARG A 372 24.39 -47.60 -23.81
N THR A 373 23.17 -47.11 -23.67
CA THR A 373 21.94 -47.90 -23.53
C THR A 373 21.06 -47.76 -24.79
N ARG A 374 19.81 -48.23 -24.75
CA ARG A 374 18.88 -48.06 -25.88
C ARG A 374 18.36 -46.62 -26.04
N ARG A 375 18.35 -45.82 -24.98
CA ARG A 375 17.75 -44.48 -24.97
C ARG A 375 18.77 -43.38 -24.62
N GLN A 376 19.69 -43.67 -23.70
CA GLN A 376 20.64 -42.71 -23.15
C GLN A 376 22.06 -43.30 -23.12
N SER A 377 23.05 -42.49 -22.80
CA SER A 377 24.40 -42.93 -22.44
C SER A 377 24.77 -42.36 -21.08
N HIS A 378 25.61 -43.08 -20.35
CA HIS A 378 26.14 -42.70 -19.04
C HIS A 378 27.64 -42.98 -19.01
N TRP A 379 28.31 -42.47 -18.00
CA TRP A 379 29.72 -42.71 -17.75
C TRP A 379 29.87 -43.82 -16.71
N ASP A 380 30.80 -44.74 -16.96
CA ASP A 380 31.20 -45.79 -16.01
C ASP A 380 32.74 -45.70 -15.89
N PRO A 381 33.32 -45.76 -14.68
CA PRO A 381 34.74 -46.06 -14.50
C PRO A 381 35.09 -47.45 -15.06
N MET A 382 36.32 -47.62 -15.52
CA MET A 382 36.80 -48.82 -16.19
C MET A 382 38.33 -48.93 -16.05
N ASP A 383 38.83 -50.16 -15.90
CA ASP A 383 40.26 -50.46 -15.98
C ASP A 383 40.87 -49.94 -17.30
N CYS A 384 41.84 -49.02 -17.15
CA CYS A 384 42.54 -48.34 -18.24
C CYS A 384 43.21 -49.28 -19.25
N GLY A 385 43.60 -50.49 -18.82
CA GLY A 385 44.27 -51.49 -19.67
C GLY A 385 43.36 -52.19 -20.67
N VAL A 386 42.04 -51.99 -20.57
CA VAL A 386 41.08 -52.68 -21.46
C VAL A 386 41.07 -52.06 -22.86
N SER A 387 41.24 -52.90 -23.89
CA SER A 387 41.16 -52.44 -25.28
C SER A 387 39.72 -52.18 -25.74
N LEU A 388 39.36 -50.90 -25.84
CA LEU A 388 38.03 -50.43 -26.26
C LEU A 388 38.14 -49.48 -27.46
N PRO A 389 37.04 -49.33 -28.24
CA PRO A 389 36.97 -48.21 -29.16
C PRO A 389 36.91 -46.89 -28.37
N PHE A 390 37.19 -45.78 -29.01
CA PHE A 390 37.33 -44.47 -28.36
C PHE A 390 36.77 -43.36 -29.25
N ILE A 391 36.55 -42.19 -28.66
CA ILE A 391 36.05 -41.02 -29.36
C ILE A 391 37.09 -39.92 -29.21
N CYS A 392 37.58 -39.40 -30.34
CA CYS A 392 38.39 -38.20 -30.37
C CYS A 392 37.52 -36.96 -30.60
N GLN A 393 37.93 -35.85 -30.00
CA GLN A 393 37.47 -34.49 -30.25
C GLN A 393 38.63 -33.69 -30.81
N PHE A 394 38.33 -32.87 -31.82
CA PHE A 394 39.25 -31.92 -32.41
C PHE A 394 38.59 -30.55 -32.46
N ASP A 395 39.28 -29.54 -31.96
CA ASP A 395 38.81 -28.16 -32.01
C ASP A 395 39.24 -27.55 -33.34
N TYR A 396 38.39 -26.75 -33.98
CA TYR A 396 38.81 -25.95 -35.13
C TYR A 396 38.30 -24.51 -34.97
N ASN A 397 39.20 -23.55 -35.14
CA ASN A 397 38.87 -22.13 -35.19
C ASN A 397 39.03 -21.67 -36.64
N VAL A 398 37.97 -21.14 -37.25
CA VAL A 398 38.02 -20.64 -38.65
C VAL A 398 38.81 -19.31 -38.74
N ASN A 399 39.17 -18.71 -37.60
CA ASN A 399 39.83 -17.41 -37.48
C ASN A 399 41.36 -17.47 -37.24
N GLN A 400 42.05 -18.55 -37.61
CA GLN A 400 43.53 -18.60 -37.65
C GLN A 400 44.08 -18.67 -39.07
#